data_AF-A0A2P4SY69-F1
#
_entry.id   AF-A0A2P4SY69-F1
#
_cell.length_a   1.000
_cell.length_b   1.000
_cell.length_c   1.000
_cell.angle_alpha   90.00
_cell.angle_beta   90.00
_cell.angle_gamma   90.00
#
_symmetry.space_group_name_H-M   'P 1'
#
loop_
_entity.id
_entity.type
_entity.pdbx_description
1 polymer ?
#
loop_
_entity_poly.entity_id
_entity_poly.type
_entity_poly.pdbx_seq_one_letter_code
_entity_poly.pdbx_strand_id
1 'polypeptide(L)'
;NPKVQIEAIEGGALQKLLVIVATEQPQTVKKKALFALSSLLRHFPYAQQQFLKLGGLQVLRGLFRQPGTSALCVRAVTLLYDLFVEKMLLEDSQHGDHAEEKVEQYRRVQLVPAVLEQDWCVAVPGLLALPEHDAREKVLKAVAVLMEFCRERFRGDAALSATLGLLRSEYEELAAAERGDGDGDGYFQELLGSVNSILRELG
;
A
#
# COMPACT_ATOMS: atom_id res chain seq x y z
N ASN A 1 12.74 19.39 0.77
CA ASN A 1 12.60 20.84 1.04
C ASN A 1 11.12 21.18 0.99
N PRO A 2 10.46 21.43 2.14
CA PRO A 2 9.01 21.63 2.20
C PRO A 2 8.48 22.77 1.34
N LYS A 3 9.21 23.90 1.23
CA LYS A 3 8.78 25.05 0.43
C LYS A 3 8.66 24.70 -1.06
N VAL A 4 9.66 23.98 -1.59
CA VAL A 4 9.66 23.51 -2.99
C VAL A 4 8.52 22.53 -3.24
N GLN A 5 8.20 21.66 -2.28
CA GLN A 5 7.09 20.71 -2.42
C GLN A 5 5.72 21.42 -2.38
N ILE A 6 5.56 22.46 -1.55
CA ILE A 6 4.34 23.31 -1.54
C ILE A 6 4.18 23.99 -2.90
N GLU A 7 5.21 24.70 -3.37
CA GLU A 7 5.18 25.39 -4.67
C GLU A 7 4.89 24.44 -5.83
N ALA A 8 5.43 23.22 -5.81
CA ALA A 8 5.15 22.21 -6.82
C ALA A 8 3.67 21.77 -6.80
N ILE A 9 3.09 21.57 -5.60
CA ILE A 9 1.68 21.19 -5.46
C ILE A 9 0.76 22.32 -5.89
N GLU A 10 1.01 23.54 -5.42
CA GLU A 10 0.25 24.74 -5.80
C GLU A 10 0.39 25.05 -7.30
N GLY A 11 1.54 24.75 -7.90
CA GLY A 11 1.77 24.80 -9.34
C GLY A 11 1.12 23.67 -10.16
N GLY A 12 0.30 22.83 -9.52
CA GLY A 12 -0.48 21.77 -10.15
C GLY A 12 0.32 20.53 -10.55
N ALA A 13 1.51 20.31 -9.99
CA ALA A 13 2.32 19.13 -10.30
C ALA A 13 1.57 17.83 -9.98
N LEU A 14 0.83 17.81 -8.86
CA LEU A 14 0.07 16.65 -8.42
C LEU A 14 -1.01 16.25 -9.43
N GLN A 15 -1.78 17.23 -9.92
CA GLN A 15 -2.80 17.02 -10.94
C GLN A 15 -2.19 16.51 -12.26
N LYS A 16 -1.08 17.11 -12.70
CA LYS A 16 -0.37 16.67 -13.92
C LYS A 16 0.12 15.23 -13.82
N LEU A 17 0.70 14.85 -12.68
CA LEU A 17 1.15 13.48 -12.44
C LEU A 17 -0.02 12.49 -12.44
N LEU A 18 -1.15 12.84 -11.80
CA LEU A 18 -2.36 12.01 -11.82
C LEU A 18 -2.90 11.82 -13.23
N VAL A 19 -2.94 12.87 -14.06
CA VAL A 19 -3.34 12.77 -15.47
C VAL A 19 -2.43 11.83 -16.25
N ILE A 20 -1.10 11.90 -16.05
CA ILE A 20 -0.15 10.99 -16.70
C ILE A 20 -0.41 9.52 -16.30
N VAL A 21 -0.73 9.27 -15.03
CA VAL A 21 -1.05 7.91 -14.55
C VAL A 21 -2.38 7.42 -15.12
N ALA A 22 -3.40 8.29 -15.17
CA ALA A 22 -4.75 7.95 -15.59
C ALA A 22 -4.90 7.73 -17.10
N THR A 23 -4.12 8.43 -17.92
CA THR A 23 -4.24 8.41 -19.38
C THR A 23 -3.42 7.30 -20.03
N GLU A 24 -3.62 7.08 -21.32
CA GLU A 24 -2.79 6.19 -22.12
C GLU A 24 -1.40 6.81 -22.30
N GLN A 25 -0.39 6.16 -21.72
CA GLN A 25 1.00 6.61 -21.71
C GLN A 25 1.91 5.38 -21.71
N PRO A 26 3.15 5.49 -22.23
CA PRO A 26 4.11 4.40 -22.12
C PRO A 26 4.32 3.97 -20.66
N GLN A 27 4.47 2.67 -20.41
CA GLN A 27 4.65 2.13 -19.06
C GLN A 27 5.86 2.76 -18.33
N THR A 28 6.92 3.11 -19.06
CA THR A 28 8.09 3.82 -18.52
C THR A 28 7.75 5.21 -17.98
N VAL A 29 6.83 5.92 -18.65
CA VAL A 29 6.35 7.25 -18.24
C VAL A 29 5.46 7.12 -17.01
N LYS A 30 4.51 6.16 -17.00
CA LYS A 30 3.69 5.86 -15.81
C LYS A 30 4.52 5.48 -14.60
N LYS A 31 5.56 4.65 -14.77
CA LYS A 31 6.51 4.27 -13.71
C LYS A 31 7.20 5.50 -13.10
N LYS A 32 7.64 6.45 -13.92
CA LYS A 32 8.28 7.69 -13.46
C LYS A 32 7.29 8.63 -12.79
N ALA A 33 6.09 8.78 -13.34
CA ALA A 33 5.04 9.59 -12.74
C ALA A 33 4.62 9.06 -11.37
N LEU A 34 4.44 7.74 -11.24
CA LEU A 34 4.11 7.09 -9.98
C LEU A 34 5.23 7.25 -8.95
N PHE A 35 6.50 7.15 -9.37
CA PHE A 35 7.64 7.41 -8.49
C PHE A 35 7.64 8.86 -7.97
N ALA A 36 7.48 9.84 -8.87
CA ALA A 36 7.40 11.24 -8.48
C ALA A 36 6.21 11.52 -7.56
N LEU A 37 5.07 10.88 -7.83
CA LEU A 37 3.87 10.96 -6.98
C LEU A 37 4.17 10.41 -5.58
N SER A 38 4.77 9.22 -5.46
CA SER A 38 5.18 8.67 -4.16
C SER A 38 6.13 9.59 -3.40
N SER A 39 7.11 10.19 -4.09
CA SER A 39 8.05 11.14 -3.48
C SER A 39 7.40 12.44 -3.00
N LEU A 40 6.32 12.89 -3.64
CA LEU A 40 5.59 14.09 -3.22
C LEU A 40 4.67 13.83 -2.01
N LEU A 41 4.19 12.60 -1.84
CA LEU A 41 3.19 12.25 -0.83
C LEU A 41 3.79 11.79 0.50
N ARG A 42 4.92 11.06 0.45
CA ARG A 42 5.54 10.52 1.67
C ARG A 42 6.01 11.63 2.60
N HIS A 43 5.70 11.46 3.88
CA HIS A 43 5.99 12.39 4.96
C HIS A 43 5.43 13.81 4.77
N PHE A 44 4.40 13.98 3.91
CA PHE A 44 3.85 15.28 3.60
C PHE A 44 2.31 15.31 3.59
N PRO A 45 1.65 15.53 4.75
CA PRO A 45 0.20 15.37 4.90
C PRO A 45 -0.61 16.35 4.05
N TYR A 46 -0.09 17.57 3.81
CA TYR A 46 -0.74 18.52 2.90
C TYR A 46 -0.87 17.95 1.47
N ALA A 47 0.19 17.32 0.95
CA ALA A 47 0.17 16.66 -0.35
C ALA A 47 -0.80 15.48 -0.38
N GLN A 48 -0.82 14.67 0.68
CA GLN A 48 -1.76 13.56 0.83
C GLN A 48 -3.21 14.04 0.79
N GLN A 49 -3.52 15.13 1.49
CA GLN A 49 -4.86 15.71 1.46
C GLN A 49 -5.24 16.18 0.04
N GLN A 50 -4.34 16.89 -0.66
CA GLN A 50 -4.62 17.34 -2.03
C GLN A 50 -4.75 16.15 -2.99
N PHE A 51 -3.97 15.10 -2.80
CA PHE A 51 -4.05 13.88 -3.60
C PHE A 51 -5.42 13.21 -3.45
N LEU A 52 -5.93 13.10 -2.22
CA LEU A 52 -7.26 12.57 -1.97
C LEU A 52 -8.35 13.45 -2.60
N LYS A 53 -8.25 14.79 -2.44
CA LYS A 53 -9.19 15.74 -3.06
C LYS A 53 -9.25 15.65 -4.58
N LEU A 54 -8.12 15.33 -5.22
CA LEU A 54 -8.03 15.15 -6.67
C LEU A 54 -8.45 13.74 -7.14
N GLY A 55 -9.03 12.90 -6.26
CA GLY A 55 -9.43 11.54 -6.61
C GLY A 55 -8.22 10.61 -6.83
N GLY A 56 -7.09 10.89 -6.20
CA GLY A 56 -5.83 10.20 -6.47
C GLY A 56 -5.89 8.68 -6.23
N LEU A 57 -6.60 8.23 -5.19
CA LEU A 57 -6.82 6.80 -4.96
C LEU A 57 -7.65 6.14 -6.07
N GLN A 58 -8.66 6.83 -6.61
CA GLN A 58 -9.44 6.33 -7.74
C GLN A 58 -8.56 6.18 -9.00
N VAL A 59 -7.68 7.15 -9.26
CA VAL A 59 -6.71 7.09 -10.36
C VAL A 59 -5.78 5.87 -10.21
N LEU A 60 -5.24 5.65 -9.00
CA LEU A 60 -4.39 4.49 -8.74
C LEU A 60 -5.17 3.16 -8.85
N ARG A 61 -6.43 3.12 -8.42
CA ARG A 61 -7.31 1.95 -8.61
C ARG A 61 -7.53 1.63 -10.08
N GLY A 62 -7.57 2.65 -10.95
CA GLY A 62 -7.66 2.48 -12.40
C GLY A 62 -6.56 1.58 -12.98
N LEU A 63 -5.37 1.54 -12.36
CA LEU A 63 -4.26 0.70 -12.81
C LEU A 63 -4.61 -0.80 -12.76
N PHE A 64 -5.41 -1.25 -11.78
CA PHE A 64 -5.77 -2.66 -11.60
C PHE A 64 -6.65 -3.20 -12.74
N ARG A 65 -7.27 -2.32 -13.52
CA ARG A 65 -8.12 -2.69 -14.66
C ARG A 65 -7.35 -2.73 -15.98
N GLN A 66 -6.08 -2.31 -15.98
CA GLN A 66 -5.25 -2.24 -17.17
C GLN A 66 -4.37 -3.50 -17.25
N PRO A 67 -4.24 -4.15 -18.42
CA PRO A 67 -3.32 -5.27 -18.56
C PRO A 67 -1.86 -4.79 -18.46
N GLY A 68 -0.98 -5.64 -17.91
CA GLY A 68 0.47 -5.39 -17.84
C GLY A 68 0.90 -4.32 -16.83
N THR A 69 0.02 -3.89 -15.93
CA THR A 69 0.30 -2.87 -14.90
C THR A 69 0.55 -3.46 -13.52
N SER A 70 0.68 -4.78 -13.36
CA SER A 70 0.84 -5.43 -12.05
C SER A 70 1.96 -4.80 -11.19
N ALA A 71 3.12 -4.50 -11.80
CA ALA A 71 4.21 -3.82 -11.12
C ALA A 71 3.86 -2.38 -10.66
N LEU A 72 2.97 -1.68 -11.38
CA LEU A 72 2.44 -0.38 -10.96
C LEU A 72 1.41 -0.53 -9.85
N CYS A 73 0.56 -1.56 -9.90
CA CYS A 73 -0.38 -1.89 -8.84
C CYS A 73 0.35 -2.18 -7.52
N VAL A 74 1.41 -2.98 -7.55
CA VAL A 74 2.25 -3.25 -6.36
C VAL A 74 2.82 -1.94 -5.82
N ARG A 75 3.35 -1.05 -6.67
CA ARG A 75 3.84 0.28 -6.23
C ARG A 75 2.74 1.15 -5.62
N ALA A 76 1.53 1.10 -6.17
CA ALA A 76 0.39 1.83 -5.63
C ALA A 76 -0.03 1.28 -4.24
N VAL A 77 0.01 -0.04 -4.06
CA VAL A 77 -0.23 -0.70 -2.77
C VAL A 77 0.88 -0.39 -1.76
N THR A 78 2.15 -0.39 -2.18
CA THR A 78 3.26 0.02 -1.32
C THR A 78 3.12 1.47 -0.86
N LEU A 79 2.77 2.39 -1.79
CA LEU A 79 2.49 3.77 -1.42
C LEU A 79 1.34 3.83 -0.41
N LEU A 80 0.25 3.10 -0.63
CA LEU A 80 -0.89 3.08 0.30
C LEU A 80 -0.47 2.60 1.69
N TYR A 81 0.30 1.52 1.78
CA TYR A 81 0.88 1.02 3.03
C TYR A 81 1.72 2.10 3.72
N ASP A 82 2.62 2.77 2.99
CA ASP A 82 3.46 3.83 3.54
C ASP A 82 2.60 4.96 4.15
N LEU A 83 1.54 5.39 3.46
CA LEU A 83 0.65 6.46 3.95
C LEU A 83 -0.08 6.06 5.25
N PHE A 84 -0.49 4.79 5.38
CA PHE A 84 -1.11 4.31 6.61
C PHE A 84 -0.11 4.22 7.75
N VAL A 85 1.06 3.62 7.52
CA VAL A 85 2.10 3.48 8.54
C VAL A 85 2.55 4.86 9.03
N GLU A 86 2.73 5.83 8.13
CA GLU A 86 3.03 7.21 8.51
C GLU A 86 1.97 7.80 9.45
N LYS A 87 0.68 7.54 9.18
CA LYS A 87 -0.42 8.03 10.00
C LYS A 87 -0.45 7.33 11.37
N MET A 88 -0.33 6.01 11.41
CA MET A 88 -0.36 5.22 12.65
C MET A 88 0.82 5.57 13.57
N LEU A 89 2.05 5.66 13.03
CA LEU A 89 3.24 6.00 13.81
C LEU A 89 3.14 7.38 14.49
N LEU A 90 2.41 8.32 13.87
CA LEU A 90 2.16 9.64 14.44
C LEU A 90 1.10 9.64 15.53
N GLU A 91 0.12 8.75 15.46
CA GLU A 91 -0.88 8.57 16.51
C GLU A 91 -0.26 7.94 17.77
N ASP A 92 0.76 7.08 17.61
CA ASP A 92 1.50 6.45 18.72
C ASP A 92 2.54 7.36 19.40
N SER A 93 3.08 8.35 18.68
CA SER A 93 4.14 9.24 19.18
C SER A 93 3.58 10.44 19.97
N GLN A 94 3.14 10.20 21.21
CA GLN A 94 2.48 11.18 22.08
C GLN A 94 3.37 12.34 22.65
N HIS A 95 4.57 12.62 22.13
CA HIS A 95 5.49 13.54 22.81
C HIS A 95 6.19 14.54 21.87
N GLY A 96 5.69 15.79 21.83
CA GLY A 96 6.41 16.99 21.37
C GLY A 96 5.53 18.11 20.79
N ASP A 97 5.79 19.37 21.13
CA ASP A 97 5.00 20.55 20.66
C ASP A 97 5.00 20.73 19.12
N HIS A 98 6.07 20.35 18.42
CA HIS A 98 6.11 20.30 16.95
C HIS A 98 5.39 19.08 16.36
N ALA A 99 5.09 18.07 17.17
CA ALA A 99 4.32 16.91 16.75
C ALA A 99 2.83 17.26 16.65
N GLU A 100 2.31 18.20 17.44
CA GLU A 100 0.87 18.46 17.51
C GLU A 100 0.29 19.05 16.21
N GLU A 101 0.94 20.06 15.61
CA GLU A 101 0.49 20.63 14.32
C GLU A 101 0.56 19.58 13.20
N LYS A 102 1.62 18.78 13.16
CA LYS A 102 1.79 17.73 12.16
C LYS A 102 0.77 16.62 12.35
N VAL A 103 0.51 16.19 13.58
CA VAL A 103 -0.53 15.22 13.94
C VAL A 103 -1.89 15.73 13.48
N GLU A 104 -2.20 17.00 13.73
CA GLU A 104 -3.46 17.60 13.30
C GLU A 104 -3.58 17.65 11.76
N GLN A 105 -2.49 17.91 11.04
CA GLN A 105 -2.47 17.81 9.58
C GLN A 105 -2.76 16.38 9.09
N TYR A 106 -2.20 15.34 9.74
CA TYR A 106 -2.47 13.94 9.40
C TYR A 106 -3.89 13.48 9.77
N ARG A 107 -4.47 13.99 10.85
CA ARG A 107 -5.90 13.74 11.19
C ARG A 107 -6.84 14.22 10.10
N ARG A 108 -6.51 15.34 9.44
CA ARG A 108 -7.26 15.88 8.29
C ARG A 108 -7.13 15.06 7.02
N VAL A 109 -6.19 14.10 6.95
CA VAL A 109 -6.07 13.15 5.84
C VAL A 109 -7.09 12.02 6.05
N GLN A 110 -8.19 12.10 5.28
CA GLN A 110 -9.30 11.15 5.30
C GLN A 110 -8.98 9.90 4.47
N LEU A 111 -7.90 9.20 4.83
CA LEU A 111 -7.40 8.05 4.08
C LEU A 111 -8.33 6.82 4.20
N VAL A 112 -8.76 6.46 5.41
CA VAL A 112 -9.62 5.29 5.65
C VAL A 112 -10.92 5.36 4.85
N PRO A 113 -11.73 6.44 4.93
CA PRO A 113 -12.96 6.53 4.13
C PRO A 113 -12.70 6.40 2.63
N ALA A 114 -11.67 7.08 2.12
CA ALA A 114 -11.34 7.05 0.69
C ALA A 114 -10.86 5.66 0.21
N VAL A 115 -10.26 4.85 1.09
CA VAL A 115 -9.85 3.46 0.79
C VAL A 115 -11.07 2.54 0.73
N LEU A 116 -12.01 2.69 1.67
CA LEU A 116 -13.25 1.93 1.70
C LEU A 116 -14.15 2.26 0.50
N GLU A 117 -14.32 3.54 0.17
CA GLU A 117 -15.15 4.01 -0.96
C GLU A 117 -14.65 3.55 -2.34
N GLN A 118 -13.34 3.25 -2.47
CA GLN A 118 -12.71 2.93 -3.75
C GLN A 118 -12.38 1.42 -3.90
N ASP A 119 -13.00 0.57 -3.07
CA ASP A 119 -12.87 -0.90 -3.10
C ASP A 119 -11.41 -1.39 -3.04
N TRP A 120 -10.55 -0.72 -2.27
CA TRP A 120 -9.18 -1.18 -2.06
C TRP A 120 -9.12 -2.50 -1.28
N CYS A 121 -10.06 -2.71 -0.35
CA CYS A 121 -10.21 -3.99 0.37
C CYS A 121 -10.47 -5.17 -0.58
N VAL A 122 -11.01 -4.95 -1.79
CA VAL A 122 -11.20 -6.04 -2.76
C VAL A 122 -9.97 -6.19 -3.66
N ALA A 123 -9.35 -5.08 -4.01
CA ALA A 123 -8.28 -5.05 -5.00
C ALA A 123 -6.93 -5.52 -4.49
N VAL A 124 -6.58 -5.11 -3.27
CA VAL A 124 -5.26 -5.36 -2.69
C VAL A 124 -5.00 -6.85 -2.52
N PRO A 125 -5.92 -7.66 -1.94
CA PRO A 125 -5.66 -9.08 -1.76
C PRO A 125 -5.54 -9.85 -3.08
N GLY A 126 -6.18 -9.38 -4.16
CA GLY A 126 -6.06 -9.97 -5.49
C GLY A 126 -4.63 -9.95 -6.05
N LEU A 127 -3.74 -9.09 -5.56
CA LEU A 127 -2.33 -9.07 -5.96
C LEU A 127 -1.49 -10.19 -5.31
N LEU A 128 -2.02 -10.91 -4.31
CA LEU A 128 -1.32 -12.07 -3.72
C LEU A 128 -1.16 -13.22 -4.73
N ALA A 129 -1.96 -13.24 -5.80
CA ALA A 129 -1.84 -14.21 -6.88
C ALA A 129 -0.61 -14.00 -7.78
N LEU A 130 0.10 -12.87 -7.66
CA LEU A 130 1.36 -12.64 -8.39
C LEU A 130 2.43 -13.67 -7.97
N PRO A 131 3.31 -14.12 -8.86
CA PRO A 131 4.32 -15.13 -8.53
C PRO A 131 5.51 -14.58 -7.73
N GLU A 132 5.79 -13.27 -7.79
CA GLU A 132 6.99 -12.70 -7.18
C GLU A 132 6.84 -12.55 -5.64
N HIS A 133 7.77 -13.14 -4.88
CA HIS A 133 7.76 -13.07 -3.41
C HIS A 133 7.84 -11.64 -2.87
N ASP A 134 8.69 -10.77 -3.46
CA ASP A 134 8.78 -9.35 -3.10
C ASP A 134 7.45 -8.59 -3.31
N ALA A 135 6.69 -8.95 -4.36
CA ALA A 135 5.36 -8.38 -4.57
C ALA A 135 4.37 -8.87 -3.51
N ARG A 136 4.36 -10.17 -3.23
CA ARG A 136 3.50 -10.78 -2.20
C ARG A 136 3.80 -10.19 -0.82
N GLU A 137 5.07 -10.01 -0.46
CA GLU A 137 5.49 -9.37 0.80
C GLU A 137 4.86 -7.98 0.97
N LYS A 138 4.99 -7.13 -0.05
CA LYS A 138 4.42 -5.77 -0.05
C LYS A 138 2.91 -5.81 0.08
N VAL A 139 2.25 -6.77 -0.56
CA VAL A 139 0.80 -6.94 -0.49
C VAL A 139 0.38 -7.48 0.88
N LEU A 140 1.09 -8.44 1.47
CA LEU A 140 0.81 -8.97 2.82
C LEU A 140 0.91 -7.87 3.87
N LYS A 141 1.96 -7.03 3.81
CA LYS A 141 2.11 -5.85 4.68
C LYS A 141 0.92 -4.89 4.56
N ALA A 142 0.47 -4.62 3.34
CA ALA A 142 -0.72 -3.81 3.11
C ALA A 142 -1.97 -4.49 3.68
N VAL A 143 -2.23 -5.77 3.37
CA VAL A 143 -3.39 -6.51 3.89
C VAL A 143 -3.45 -6.49 5.40
N ALA A 144 -2.33 -6.63 6.10
CA ALA A 144 -2.25 -6.57 7.56
C ALA A 144 -2.72 -5.19 8.09
N VAL A 145 -2.25 -4.10 7.49
CA VAL A 145 -2.70 -2.74 7.86
C VAL A 145 -4.16 -2.50 7.50
N LEU A 146 -4.60 -3.00 6.34
CA LEU A 146 -6.00 -2.89 5.91
C LEU A 146 -6.94 -3.72 6.80
N MET A 147 -6.45 -4.72 7.52
CA MET A 147 -7.25 -5.60 8.37
C MET A 147 -8.05 -4.82 9.41
N GLU A 148 -7.49 -3.73 9.94
CA GLU A 148 -8.12 -2.88 10.95
C GLU A 148 -9.51 -2.34 10.53
N PHE A 149 -9.74 -2.19 9.21
CA PHE A 149 -10.98 -1.61 8.68
C PHE A 149 -11.63 -2.43 7.54
N CYS A 150 -10.91 -3.40 6.95
CA CYS A 150 -11.43 -4.30 5.92
C CYS A 150 -11.81 -5.70 6.48
N ARG A 151 -11.71 -5.93 7.80
CA ARG A 151 -11.87 -7.27 8.43
C ARG A 151 -13.10 -8.03 7.97
N GLU A 152 -14.28 -7.42 8.07
CA GLU A 152 -15.54 -8.07 7.71
C GLU A 152 -15.60 -8.44 6.22
N ARG A 153 -15.00 -7.60 5.36
CA ARG A 153 -14.90 -7.89 3.93
C ARG A 153 -13.96 -9.06 3.67
N PHE A 154 -12.82 -9.10 4.35
CA PHE A 154 -11.82 -10.17 4.20
C PHE A 154 -12.31 -11.51 4.75
N ARG A 155 -13.04 -11.53 5.87
CA ARG A 155 -13.65 -12.75 6.42
C ARG A 155 -14.63 -13.40 5.45
N GLY A 156 -15.41 -12.60 4.74
CA GLY A 156 -16.34 -13.08 3.72
C GLY A 156 -15.68 -13.46 2.39
N ASP A 157 -14.38 -13.24 2.22
CA ASP A 157 -13.67 -13.49 0.97
C ASP A 157 -13.01 -14.86 0.96
N ALA A 158 -13.75 -15.86 0.48
CA ALA A 158 -13.26 -17.22 0.34
C ALA A 158 -12.04 -17.33 -0.59
N ALA A 159 -11.90 -16.46 -1.59
CA ALA A 159 -10.77 -16.47 -2.51
C ALA A 159 -9.49 -15.99 -1.82
N LEU A 160 -9.61 -14.98 -0.95
CA LEU A 160 -8.51 -14.54 -0.10
C LEU A 160 -8.07 -15.65 0.86
N SER A 161 -9.00 -16.27 1.60
CA SER A 161 -8.67 -17.36 2.51
C SER A 161 -8.01 -18.54 1.81
N ALA A 162 -8.50 -18.92 0.61
CA ALA A 162 -7.88 -19.97 -0.19
C ALA A 162 -6.47 -19.59 -0.64
N THR A 163 -6.27 -18.36 -1.11
CA THR A 163 -4.95 -17.86 -1.56
C THR A 163 -3.95 -17.85 -0.41
N LEU A 164 -4.34 -17.36 0.77
CA LEU A 164 -3.50 -17.38 1.98
C LEU A 164 -3.18 -18.81 2.42
N GLY A 165 -4.12 -19.75 2.29
CA GLY A 165 -3.89 -21.17 2.57
C GLY A 165 -2.81 -21.78 1.66
N LEU A 166 -2.86 -21.48 0.36
CA LEU A 166 -1.83 -21.91 -0.60
C LEU A 166 -0.47 -21.29 -0.28
N LEU A 167 -0.42 -19.98 -0.03
CA LEU A 167 0.81 -19.28 0.31
C LEU A 167 1.42 -19.78 1.63
N ARG A 168 0.60 -20.16 2.61
CA ARG A 168 1.08 -20.76 3.86
C ARG A 168 1.85 -22.04 3.58
N SER A 169 1.26 -22.97 2.82
CA SER A 169 1.93 -24.23 2.48
C SER A 169 3.21 -24.01 1.65
N GLU A 170 3.17 -23.09 0.69
CA GLU A 170 4.35 -22.72 -0.11
C GLU A 170 5.49 -22.18 0.77
N TYR A 171 5.21 -21.24 1.68
CA TYR A 171 6.24 -20.67 2.55
C TYR A 171 6.68 -21.60 3.69
N GLU A 172 5.86 -22.57 4.10
CA GLU A 172 6.28 -23.65 5.01
C GLU A 172 7.38 -24.52 4.38
N GLU A 173 7.21 -24.90 3.12
CA GLU A 173 8.20 -25.68 2.37
C GLU A 173 9.49 -24.88 2.15
N LEU A 174 9.37 -23.62 1.70
CA LEU A 174 10.53 -22.76 1.44
C LEU A 174 11.31 -22.44 2.72
N ALA A 175 10.63 -22.12 3.83
CA ALA A 175 11.29 -21.86 5.12
C ALA A 175 11.91 -23.13 5.75
N ALA A 176 11.42 -24.33 5.40
CA ALA A 176 12.06 -25.57 5.79
C ALA A 176 13.34 -25.84 4.99
N ALA A 177 13.32 -25.58 3.67
CA ALA A 177 14.48 -25.71 2.80
C ALA A 177 15.60 -24.72 3.18
N GLU A 178 15.25 -23.45 3.40
CA GLU A 178 16.16 -22.38 3.85
C GLU A 178 16.94 -22.76 5.12
N ARG A 179 16.25 -23.35 6.11
CA ARG A 179 16.88 -23.87 7.33
C ARG A 179 17.78 -25.08 7.10
N GLY A 180 17.46 -25.91 6.10
CA GLY A 180 18.27 -27.09 5.74
C GLY A 180 19.57 -26.71 5.03
N ASP A 181 19.54 -25.68 4.20
CA ASP A 181 20.68 -25.21 3.40
C ASP A 181 21.64 -24.31 4.20
N GLY A 182 21.24 -23.88 5.40
CA GLY A 182 22.04 -23.02 6.28
C GLY A 182 22.13 -21.56 5.82
N ASP A 183 21.39 -21.20 4.77
CA ASP A 183 21.19 -19.83 4.31
C ASP A 183 20.07 -19.22 5.15
N GLY A 184 20.41 -18.66 6.30
CA GLY A 184 19.48 -18.39 7.40
C GLY A 184 19.10 -16.92 7.58
N ASP A 185 18.89 -16.18 6.48
CA ASP A 185 18.40 -14.79 6.62
C ASP A 185 16.96 -14.73 7.15
N GLY A 186 16.22 -15.84 7.06
CA GLY A 186 14.88 -16.02 7.63
C GLY A 186 13.78 -15.37 6.79
N TYR A 187 14.07 -15.01 5.54
CA TYR A 187 13.14 -14.31 4.67
C TYR A 187 11.81 -15.05 4.52
N PHE A 188 11.85 -16.35 4.22
CA PHE A 188 10.62 -17.14 4.04
C PHE A 188 9.90 -17.39 5.37
N GLN A 189 10.65 -17.46 6.47
CA GLN A 189 10.06 -17.57 7.81
C GLN A 189 9.27 -16.32 8.20
N GLU A 190 9.73 -15.12 7.81
CA GLU A 190 9.00 -13.86 8.01
C GLU A 190 7.72 -13.78 7.18
N LEU A 191 7.77 -14.22 5.92
CA LEU A 191 6.59 -14.29 5.04
C LEU A 191 5.55 -15.27 5.58
N LEU A 192 5.98 -16.46 6.01
CA LEU A 192 5.12 -17.43 6.66
C LEU A 192 4.47 -16.85 7.93
N GLY A 193 5.25 -16.14 8.75
CA GLY A 193 4.75 -15.44 9.93
C GLY A 193 3.66 -14.42 9.59
N SER A 194 3.86 -13.64 8.52
CA SER A 194 2.89 -12.66 8.02
C SER A 194 1.58 -13.31 7.59
N VAL A 195 1.65 -14.39 6.80
CA VAL A 195 0.46 -15.16 6.35
C VAL A 195 -0.29 -15.74 7.55
N ASN A 196 0.42 -16.34 8.51
CA ASN A 196 -0.18 -16.93 9.70
C ASN A 196 -0.83 -15.89 10.62
N SER A 197 -0.27 -14.68 10.71
CA SER A 197 -0.90 -13.59 11.45
C SER A 197 -2.24 -13.21 10.81
N ILE A 198 -2.25 -12.98 9.50
CA ILE A 198 -3.45 -12.60 8.75
C ILE A 198 -4.52 -13.68 8.86
N LEU A 199 -4.17 -14.97 8.66
CA LEU A 199 -5.11 -16.08 8.79
C LEU A 199 -5.74 -16.17 10.19
N ARG A 200 -4.96 -15.90 11.24
CA ARG A 200 -5.46 -15.91 12.62
C ARG A 200 -6.45 -14.78 12.90
N GLU A 201 -6.24 -13.61 12.29
CA GLU A 201 -7.15 -12.47 12.43
C GLU A 201 -8.48 -12.66 11.68
N LEU A 202 -8.46 -13.48 10.62
CA LEU A 202 -9.66 -13.87 9.85
C LEU A 202 -10.50 -14.96 10.54
N GLY A 203 -9.88 -15.78 11.41
CA GLY A 203 -10.59 -16.71 12.30
C GLY A 203 -11.50 -16.01 13.32
#